data_AF-A0A7C1V936-F1
#
_entry.id   AF-A0A7C1V936-F1
#
_cell.length_a   1.000
_cell.length_b   1.000
_cell.length_c   1.000
_cell.angle_alpha   90.00
_cell.angle_beta   90.00
_cell.angle_gamma   90.00
#
_symmetry.space_group_name_H-M   'P 1'
#
loop_
_entity.id
_entity.type
_entity.pdbx_description
1 polymer ?
#
loop_
_entity_poly.entity_id
_entity_poly.type
_entity_poly.pdbx_seq_one_letter_code
_entity_poly.pdbx_strand_id
1 'polypeptide(L)'
;MGIIAKHEMIIRFTGAIIFLLGVIFTIIIDLFLLENIFSNITLLFIVVILFLFSFSVKLDLTFTHRHILLILIFVSSFCLLLLILGSIFIQSHILVIFLLISVSNITAIISWHFSLSLYKKRKIIFAVGFLIYFLISLWLRIGLSAIYSKLLVGILPLFLMIIGVMCILVIERLMMKKGILKYI
;
A
#
# COMPACT_ATOMS: atom_id res chain seq x y z
N MET A 1 -27.31 3.75 -20.40
CA MET A 1 -26.55 3.56 -19.14
C MET A 1 -25.12 3.00 -19.34
N GLY A 2 -24.82 2.22 -20.39
CA GLY A 2 -23.54 1.49 -20.49
C GLY A 2 -22.25 2.31 -20.70
N ILE A 3 -22.27 3.38 -21.51
CA ILE A 3 -21.02 4.07 -21.92
C ILE A 3 -20.47 4.97 -20.79
N ILE A 4 -21.34 5.73 -20.12
CA ILE A 4 -20.95 6.66 -19.04
C ILE A 4 -20.43 5.87 -17.83
N ALA A 5 -21.11 4.79 -17.45
CA ALA A 5 -20.67 3.92 -16.36
C ALA A 5 -19.33 3.21 -16.69
N LYS A 6 -19.13 2.80 -17.95
CA LYS A 6 -17.87 2.20 -18.40
C LYS A 6 -16.71 3.19 -18.29
N HIS A 7 -16.91 4.44 -18.71
CA HIS A 7 -15.87 5.46 -18.64
C HIS A 7 -15.46 5.76 -17.19
N GLU A 8 -16.43 5.93 -16.29
CA GLU A 8 -16.15 6.19 -14.86
C GLU A 8 -15.44 5.00 -14.20
N MET A 9 -15.86 3.76 -14.51
CA MET A 9 -15.17 2.57 -14.03
C MET A 9 -13.72 2.45 -14.56
N ILE A 10 -13.47 2.81 -15.82
CA ILE A 10 -12.11 2.84 -16.38
C ILE A 10 -11.26 3.83 -15.60
N ILE A 11 -11.73 5.07 -15.38
CA ILE A 11 -10.89 6.03 -14.68
C ILE A 11 -10.66 5.62 -13.22
N ARG A 12 -11.66 5.03 -12.55
CA ARG A 12 -11.49 4.46 -11.20
C ARG A 12 -10.39 3.38 -11.18
N PHE A 13 -10.36 2.51 -12.18
CA PHE A 13 -9.32 1.49 -12.34
C PHE A 13 -7.94 2.12 -12.63
N THR A 14 -7.87 3.13 -13.49
CA THR A 14 -6.61 3.85 -13.74
C THR A 14 -6.07 4.52 -12.48
N GLY A 15 -6.93 5.08 -11.63
CA GLY A 15 -6.52 5.63 -10.33
C GLY A 15 -5.92 4.56 -9.41
N ALA A 16 -6.46 3.34 -9.41
CA ALA A 16 -5.89 2.22 -8.66
C ALA A 16 -4.56 1.72 -9.22
N ILE A 17 -4.34 1.80 -10.54
CA ILE A 17 -3.04 1.50 -11.17
C ILE A 17 -2.01 2.57 -10.81
N ILE A 18 -2.37 3.85 -10.92
CA ILE A 18 -1.49 4.97 -10.54
C ILE A 18 -1.10 4.85 -9.06
N PHE A 19 -2.06 4.49 -8.20
CA PHE A 19 -1.80 4.22 -6.80
C PHE A 19 -0.82 3.06 -6.61
N LEU A 20 -1.01 1.95 -7.33
CA LEU A 20 -0.08 0.81 -7.30
C LEU A 20 1.34 1.19 -7.70
N LEU A 21 1.49 1.95 -8.80
CA LEU A 21 2.79 2.40 -9.28
C LEU A 21 3.47 3.27 -8.22
N GLY A 22 2.73 4.15 -7.55
CA GLY A 22 3.24 4.94 -6.43
C GLY A 22 3.70 4.08 -5.24
N VAL A 23 2.98 3.01 -4.91
CA VAL A 23 3.41 2.03 -3.89
C VAL A 23 4.71 1.34 -4.31
N ILE A 24 4.80 0.85 -5.55
CA ILE A 24 6.00 0.17 -6.07
C ILE A 24 7.21 1.11 -6.04
N PHE A 25 7.07 2.33 -6.53
CA PHE A 25 8.16 3.31 -6.49
C PHE A 25 8.58 3.64 -5.05
N THR A 26 7.63 3.72 -4.12
CA THR A 26 7.94 3.94 -2.70
C THR A 26 8.79 2.81 -2.14
N ILE A 27 8.40 1.56 -2.37
CA ILE A 27 9.17 0.40 -1.93
C ILE A 27 10.59 0.42 -2.49
N ILE A 28 10.74 0.75 -3.79
CA ILE A 28 12.06 0.84 -4.41
C ILE A 28 12.92 1.89 -3.69
N ILE A 29 12.37 3.07 -3.41
CA ILE A 29 13.09 4.12 -2.66
C ILE A 29 13.42 3.67 -1.25
N ASP A 30 12.49 3.01 -0.56
CA ASP A 30 12.65 2.57 0.82
C ASP A 30 13.75 1.51 0.95
N LEU A 31 13.96 0.67 -0.08
CA LEU A 31 15.10 -0.25 -0.16
C LEU A 31 16.44 0.50 -0.24
N PHE A 32 16.49 1.69 -0.81
CA PHE A 32 17.71 2.50 -0.82
C PHE A 32 17.94 3.25 0.51
N LEU A 33 16.89 3.47 1.31
CA LEU A 33 16.99 4.21 2.59
C LEU A 33 17.60 3.39 3.73
N LEU A 34 17.47 2.06 3.69
CA LEU A 34 17.83 1.22 4.83
C LEU A 34 19.32 0.89 4.92
N GLU A 35 20.11 1.17 3.87
CA GLU A 35 21.57 0.95 3.68
C GLU A 35 22.10 -0.47 3.97
N ASN A 36 21.48 -1.23 4.87
CA ASN A 36 21.84 -2.57 5.29
C ASN A 36 21.15 -3.61 4.38
N ILE A 37 21.98 -4.48 3.80
CA ILE A 37 21.57 -5.53 2.87
C ILE A 37 20.56 -6.50 3.52
N PHE A 38 20.76 -6.87 4.79
CA PHE A 38 19.86 -7.79 5.49
C PHE A 38 18.47 -7.18 5.73
N SER A 39 18.39 -5.90 6.11
CA SER A 39 17.10 -5.20 6.24
C SER A 39 16.39 -5.04 4.90
N ASN A 40 17.15 -4.84 3.82
CA ASN A 40 16.58 -4.75 2.48
C ASN A 40 16.00 -6.08 2.00
N ILE A 41 16.72 -7.18 2.21
CA ILE A 41 16.25 -8.53 1.86
C ILE A 41 15.00 -8.87 2.66
N THR A 42 14.99 -8.62 3.97
CA THR A 42 13.82 -8.90 4.82
C THR A 42 12.61 -8.05 4.43
N LEU A 43 12.79 -6.75 4.18
CA LEU A 43 11.72 -5.87 3.69
C LEU A 43 11.17 -6.36 2.34
N LEU A 44 12.04 -6.73 1.41
CA LEU A 44 11.66 -7.26 0.09
C LEU A 44 10.78 -8.51 0.25
N PHE A 45 11.17 -9.47 1.09
CA PHE A 45 10.38 -10.68 1.34
C PHE A 45 8.99 -10.35 1.90
N ILE A 46 8.91 -9.46 2.90
CA ILE A 46 7.63 -9.03 3.49
C ILE A 46 6.72 -8.46 2.40
N VAL A 47 7.24 -7.52 1.61
CA VAL A 47 6.50 -6.83 0.57
C VAL A 47 6.03 -7.79 -0.53
N VAL A 48 6.90 -8.67 -1.01
CA VAL A 48 6.56 -9.64 -2.07
C VAL A 48 5.47 -10.59 -1.61
N ILE A 49 5.58 -11.13 -0.39
CA ILE A 49 4.58 -12.04 0.17
C ILE A 49 3.23 -11.34 0.30
N LEU A 50 3.21 -10.11 0.79
CA LEU A 50 1.98 -9.32 0.91
C LEU A 50 1.37 -8.98 -0.44
N PHE A 51 2.18 -8.68 -1.45
CA PHE A 51 1.67 -8.46 -2.80
C PHE A 51 1.05 -9.73 -3.37
N LEU A 52 1.75 -10.87 -3.31
CA LEU A 52 1.25 -12.15 -3.79
C LEU A 52 -0.07 -12.51 -3.09
N PHE A 53 -0.15 -12.34 -1.78
CA PHE A 53 -1.37 -12.56 -1.02
C PHE A 53 -2.49 -11.61 -1.45
N SER A 54 -2.21 -10.30 -1.54
CA SER A 54 -3.19 -9.29 -1.93
C SER A 54 -3.75 -9.52 -3.33
N PHE A 55 -2.89 -9.88 -4.30
CA PHE A 55 -3.30 -10.24 -5.65
C PHE A 55 -4.11 -11.53 -5.68
N SER A 56 -3.68 -12.57 -4.96
CA SER A 56 -4.38 -13.86 -4.87
C SER A 56 -5.81 -13.70 -4.35
N VAL A 57 -6.01 -12.86 -3.32
CA VAL A 57 -7.34 -12.53 -2.79
C VAL A 57 -8.14 -11.70 -3.79
N LYS A 58 -7.51 -10.75 -4.48
CA LYS A 58 -8.21 -9.85 -5.42
C LYS A 58 -8.61 -10.52 -6.73
N LEU A 59 -7.90 -11.57 -7.14
CA LEU A 59 -8.24 -12.42 -8.30
C LEU A 59 -9.27 -13.51 -7.97
N ASP A 60 -9.77 -13.55 -6.72
CA ASP A 60 -10.77 -14.51 -6.26
C ASP A 60 -10.38 -15.96 -6.59
N LEU A 61 -9.10 -16.30 -6.41
CA LEU A 61 -8.64 -17.67 -6.60
C LEU A 61 -9.41 -18.59 -5.64
N THR A 62 -10.07 -19.60 -6.20
CA THR A 62 -11.04 -20.47 -5.49
C THR A 62 -10.44 -21.12 -4.23
N PHE A 63 -9.16 -21.49 -4.29
CA PHE A 63 -8.41 -22.00 -3.14
C PHE A 63 -8.25 -20.97 -2.02
N THR A 64 -7.89 -19.73 -2.39
CA THR A 64 -7.64 -18.63 -1.45
C THR A 64 -8.92 -18.24 -0.73
N HIS A 65 -10.06 -18.20 -1.44
CA HIS A 65 -11.35 -17.87 -0.82
C HIS A 65 -11.78 -18.92 0.22
N ARG A 66 -11.57 -20.21 -0.07
CA ARG A 66 -11.97 -21.31 0.84
C ARG A 66 -11.17 -21.31 2.14
N HIS A 67 -9.89 -20.91 2.10
CA HIS A 67 -8.98 -20.96 3.24
C HIS A 67 -8.48 -19.59 3.69
N ILE A 68 -9.24 -18.53 3.42
CA ILE A 68 -8.75 -17.14 3.57
C ILE A 68 -8.27 -16.81 4.99
N LEU A 69 -8.96 -17.29 6.02
CA LEU A 69 -8.56 -17.07 7.43
C LEU A 69 -7.24 -17.76 7.75
N LEU A 70 -7.08 -19.00 7.29
CA LEU A 70 -5.88 -19.81 7.55
C LEU A 70 -4.67 -19.22 6.82
N ILE A 71 -4.85 -18.81 5.56
CA ILE A 71 -3.81 -18.15 4.76
C ILE A 71 -3.45 -16.80 5.40
N LEU A 72 -4.43 -16.02 5.88
CA LEU A 72 -4.17 -14.75 6.55
C LEU A 72 -3.38 -14.92 7.85
N ILE A 73 -3.69 -15.93 8.67
CA ILE A 73 -2.92 -16.27 9.87
C ILE A 73 -1.49 -16.69 9.49
N PHE A 74 -1.34 -17.50 8.45
CA PHE A 74 -0.02 -17.93 7.96
C PHE A 74 0.82 -16.75 7.46
N VAL A 75 0.25 -15.89 6.61
CA VAL A 75 0.95 -14.71 6.07
C VAL A 75 1.31 -13.73 7.18
N SER A 76 0.40 -13.47 8.12
CA SER A 76 0.67 -12.55 9.24
C SER A 76 1.74 -13.08 10.20
N SER A 77 1.68 -14.37 10.58
CA SER A 77 2.71 -14.99 11.41
C SER A 77 4.07 -15.01 10.71
N PHE A 78 4.11 -15.27 9.40
CA PHE A 78 5.35 -15.23 8.64
C PHE A 78 5.93 -13.81 8.52
N CYS A 79 5.10 -12.80 8.30
CA CYS A 79 5.54 -11.40 8.31
C CYS A 79 6.09 -10.98 9.68
N LEU A 80 5.44 -11.42 10.76
CA LEU A 80 5.88 -11.15 12.13
C LEU A 80 7.24 -11.82 12.42
N LEU A 81 7.42 -13.07 11.98
CA LEU A 81 8.72 -13.76 12.08
C LEU A 81 9.82 -13.00 11.33
N LEU A 82 9.55 -12.56 10.09
CA LEU A 82 10.50 -11.79 9.30
C LEU A 82 10.84 -10.44 9.93
N LEU A 83 9.87 -9.76 10.55
CA LEU A 83 10.12 -8.53 11.30
C LEU A 83 11.03 -8.77 12.50
N ILE A 84 10.82 -9.86 13.25
CA ILE A 84 11.69 -10.24 14.37
C ILE A 84 13.10 -10.55 13.86
N LEU A 85 13.24 -11.37 12.82
CA LEU A 85 14.54 -11.68 12.23
C LEU A 85 15.25 -10.42 11.74
N GLY A 86 14.55 -9.55 11.01
CA GLY A 86 15.08 -8.26 10.58
C GLY A 86 15.56 -7.41 11.76
N SER A 87 14.79 -7.36 12.86
CA SER A 87 15.14 -6.56 14.04
C SER A 87 16.42 -7.01 14.77
N ILE A 88 16.75 -8.31 14.75
CA ILE A 88 17.91 -8.86 15.47
C ILE A 88 19.23 -8.46 14.80
N PHE A 89 19.24 -8.34 13.47
CA PHE A 89 20.45 -8.06 12.68
C PHE A 89 20.69 -6.57 12.40
N ILE A 90 19.88 -5.67 12.96
CA ILE A 90 19.94 -4.23 12.69
C ILE A 90 20.47 -3.49 13.92
N GLN A 91 21.33 -2.48 13.70
CA GLN A 91 21.78 -1.57 14.76
C GLN A 91 20.59 -0.79 15.35
N SER A 92 20.62 -0.57 16.67
CA SER A 92 19.51 0.04 17.43
C SER A 92 18.97 1.35 16.84
N HIS A 93 19.83 2.20 16.26
CA HIS A 93 19.43 3.47 15.66
C HIS A 93 18.66 3.32 14.33
N ILE A 94 18.92 2.24 13.57
CA ILE A 94 18.27 1.96 12.28
C ILE A 94 17.00 1.11 12.49
N LEU A 95 16.89 0.41 13.63
CA LEU A 95 15.77 -0.46 13.97
C LEU A 95 14.42 0.27 13.87
N VAL A 96 14.34 1.47 14.46
CA VAL A 96 13.10 2.26 14.48
C VAL A 96 12.69 2.65 13.06
N ILE A 97 13.66 3.06 12.24
CA ILE A 97 13.44 3.42 10.82
C ILE A 97 12.96 2.20 10.03
N PHE A 98 13.58 1.04 10.22
CA PHE A 98 13.17 -0.23 9.59
C PHE A 98 11.74 -0.62 9.94
N LEU A 99 11.36 -0.56 11.22
CA LEU A 99 10.00 -0.89 11.65
C LEU A 99 8.98 0.07 11.05
N LEU A 100 9.27 1.38 11.04
CA LEU A 100 8.37 2.37 10.46
C LEU A 100 8.21 2.20 8.95
N ILE A 101 9.30 1.96 8.21
CA ILE A 101 9.28 1.67 6.78
C ILE A 101 8.48 0.39 6.49
N SER A 102 8.66 -0.64 7.32
CA SER A 102 7.92 -1.89 7.16
C SER A 102 6.42 -1.67 7.38
N VAL A 103 6.05 -0.98 8.46
CA VAL A 103 4.64 -0.66 8.78
C VAL A 103 4.02 0.25 7.71
N SER A 104 4.75 1.26 7.20
CA SER A 104 4.25 2.11 6.12
C SER A 104 4.01 1.29 4.84
N ASN A 105 4.93 0.42 4.44
CA ASN A 105 4.73 -0.41 3.25
C ASN A 105 3.59 -1.42 3.40
N ILE A 106 3.45 -2.04 4.57
CA ILE A 106 2.31 -2.92 4.88
C ILE A 106 0.98 -2.16 4.76
N THR A 107 0.89 -0.98 5.38
CA THR A 107 -0.34 -0.16 5.34
C THR A 107 -0.64 0.34 3.93
N ALA A 108 0.37 0.69 3.14
CA ALA A 108 0.21 1.05 1.73
C ALA A 108 -0.40 -0.09 0.91
N ILE A 109 0.12 -1.32 1.03
CA ILE A 109 -0.39 -2.50 0.31
C ILE A 109 -1.82 -2.82 0.73
N ILE A 110 -2.14 -2.75 2.02
CA ILE A 110 -3.50 -2.96 2.53
C ILE A 110 -4.46 -1.91 1.96
N SER A 111 -4.07 -0.64 1.94
CA SER A 111 -4.90 0.42 1.35
C SER A 111 -5.11 0.15 -0.14
N TRP A 112 -4.07 -0.26 -0.89
CA TRP A 112 -4.19 -0.57 -2.31
C TRP A 112 -5.11 -1.75 -2.58
N HIS A 113 -5.09 -2.76 -1.72
CA HIS A 113 -6.00 -3.89 -1.79
C HIS A 113 -7.47 -3.42 -1.79
N PHE A 114 -7.83 -2.51 -0.87
CA PHE A 114 -9.20 -2.00 -0.71
C PHE A 114 -9.57 -0.81 -1.60
N SER A 115 -8.66 -0.31 -2.42
CA SER A 115 -8.86 0.86 -3.30
C SER A 115 -10.15 0.82 -4.12
N LEU A 116 -10.48 -0.33 -4.70
CA LEU A 116 -11.65 -0.57 -5.56
C LEU A 116 -12.84 -1.21 -4.84
N SER A 117 -12.80 -1.34 -3.52
CA SER A 117 -13.89 -1.97 -2.78
C SER A 117 -15.18 -1.16 -2.83
N LEU A 118 -16.32 -1.84 -2.96
CA LEU A 118 -17.67 -1.27 -2.87
C LEU A 118 -18.25 -1.31 -1.45
N TYR A 119 -17.57 -1.97 -0.51
CA TYR A 119 -18.05 -2.09 0.86
C TYR A 119 -17.66 -0.85 1.68
N LYS A 120 -18.63 -0.21 2.34
CA LYS A 120 -18.39 1.04 3.08
C LYS A 120 -17.27 0.90 4.12
N LYS A 121 -17.27 -0.22 4.88
CA LYS A 121 -16.24 -0.52 5.89
C LYS A 121 -14.85 -0.64 5.27
N ARG A 122 -14.72 -1.33 4.14
CA ARG A 122 -13.44 -1.50 3.42
C ARG A 122 -12.95 -0.17 2.83
N LYS A 123 -13.87 0.71 2.42
CA LYS A 123 -13.52 2.05 1.93
C LYS A 123 -12.96 2.96 3.04
N ILE A 124 -13.50 2.85 4.26
CA ILE A 124 -12.94 3.55 5.42
C ILE A 124 -11.52 3.04 5.70
N ILE A 125 -11.30 1.72 5.67
CA ILE A 125 -9.96 1.12 5.83
C ILE A 125 -8.98 1.65 4.77
N PHE A 126 -9.42 1.77 3.51
CA PHE A 126 -8.62 2.38 2.45
C PHE A 126 -8.21 3.82 2.77
N ALA A 127 -9.17 4.68 3.12
CA ALA A 127 -8.91 6.10 3.36
C ALA A 127 -8.04 6.33 4.62
N VAL A 128 -8.36 5.65 5.72
CA VAL A 128 -7.61 5.73 6.97
C VAL A 128 -6.21 5.13 6.80
N GLY A 129 -6.10 3.97 6.14
CA GLY A 129 -4.83 3.31 5.86
C GLY A 129 -3.92 4.17 4.99
N PHE A 130 -4.46 4.82 3.95
CA PHE A 130 -3.70 5.76 3.14
C PHE A 130 -3.23 6.98 3.95
N LEU A 131 -4.07 7.52 4.83
CA LEU A 131 -3.71 8.66 5.68
C LEU A 131 -2.58 8.30 6.67
N ILE A 132 -2.68 7.14 7.32
CA ILE A 132 -1.63 6.63 8.22
C ILE A 132 -0.32 6.44 7.46
N TYR A 133 -0.37 5.77 6.31
CA TYR A 133 0.78 5.60 5.43
C TYR A 133 1.40 6.94 5.05
N PHE A 134 0.59 7.90 4.58
CA PHE A 134 1.05 9.19 4.13
C PHE A 134 1.76 9.96 5.24
N LEU A 135 1.20 9.97 6.45
CA LEU A 135 1.82 10.65 7.60
C LEU A 135 3.17 10.01 7.98
N ILE A 136 3.25 8.68 8.06
CA ILE A 136 4.50 7.98 8.40
C ILE A 136 5.56 8.22 7.33
N SER A 137 5.22 8.03 6.05
CA SER A 137 6.17 8.22 4.95
C SER A 137 6.60 9.67 4.79
N LEU A 138 5.70 10.64 5.02
CA LEU A 138 6.06 12.06 5.01
C LEU A 138 7.02 12.39 6.15
N TRP A 139 6.74 11.89 7.36
CA TRP A 139 7.64 12.09 8.50
C TRP A 139 9.03 11.47 8.27
N LEU A 140 9.08 10.23 7.76
CA LEU A 140 10.35 9.58 7.39
C LEU A 140 11.11 10.38 6.33
N ARG A 141 10.43 10.83 5.27
CA ARG A 141 11.08 11.53 4.15
C ARG A 141 11.57 12.92 4.52
N ILE A 142 10.86 13.65 5.38
CA ILE A 142 11.31 14.95 5.91
C ILE A 142 12.42 14.74 6.95
N GLY A 143 12.27 13.79 7.87
CA GLY A 143 13.25 13.51 8.92
C GLY A 143 14.59 13.01 8.38
N LEU A 144 14.58 12.19 7.33
CA LEU A 144 15.77 11.66 6.67
C LEU A 144 16.33 12.57 5.57
N SER A 145 15.64 13.68 5.22
CA SER A 145 16.05 14.55 4.12
C SER A 145 17.36 15.28 4.37
N ALA A 146 17.73 15.48 5.63
CA ALA A 146 19.01 16.09 5.99
C ALA A 146 20.20 15.21 5.58
N ILE A 147 19.98 13.90 5.40
CA ILE A 147 21.01 12.90 5.09
C ILE A 147 21.09 12.66 3.57
N TYR A 148 19.99 12.85 2.83
CA TYR A 148 19.94 12.63 1.38
C TYR A 148 19.45 13.86 0.63
N SER A 149 20.31 14.42 -0.23
CA SER A 149 20.01 15.47 -1.23
C SER A 149 18.92 15.12 -2.26
N LYS A 150 18.20 14.01 -2.06
CA LYS A 150 17.22 13.40 -2.97
C LYS A 150 15.78 13.50 -2.45
N LEU A 151 15.47 14.54 -1.67
CA LEU A 151 14.10 14.80 -1.17
C LEU A 151 13.06 14.77 -2.31
N LEU A 152 13.42 15.26 -3.50
CA LEU A 152 12.52 15.28 -4.66
C LEU A 152 12.22 13.86 -5.18
N VAL A 153 13.21 12.97 -5.21
CA VAL A 153 13.01 11.54 -5.54
C VAL A 153 12.13 10.89 -4.47
N GLY A 154 12.39 11.21 -3.20
CA GLY A 154 11.62 10.72 -2.07
C GLY A 154 10.16 11.18 -2.13
N ILE A 155 9.83 12.40 -2.50
CA ILE A 155 8.44 12.87 -2.41
C ILE A 155 7.61 12.47 -3.64
N LEU A 156 8.23 12.28 -4.80
CA LEU A 156 7.52 12.00 -6.07
C LEU A 156 6.50 10.83 -5.96
N PRO A 157 6.82 9.67 -5.33
CA PRO A 157 5.84 8.60 -5.19
C PRO A 157 4.65 8.94 -4.30
N LEU A 158 4.80 9.83 -3.32
CA LEU A 158 3.66 10.27 -2.50
C LEU A 158 2.69 11.09 -3.34
N PHE A 159 3.20 11.95 -4.23
CA PHE A 159 2.34 12.69 -5.17
C PHE A 159 1.60 11.77 -6.13
N LEU A 160 2.28 10.79 -6.71
CA LEU A 160 1.64 9.74 -7.52
C LEU A 160 0.52 9.03 -6.77
N MET A 161 0.77 8.66 -5.51
CA MET A 161 -0.24 8.02 -4.68
C MET A 161 -1.42 8.93 -4.37
N ILE A 162 -1.19 10.21 -4.03
CA ILE A 162 -2.26 11.20 -3.83
C ILE A 162 -3.12 11.33 -5.09
N ILE A 163 -2.50 11.46 -6.26
CA ILE A 163 -3.22 11.58 -7.54
C ILE A 163 -4.09 10.33 -7.76
N GLY A 164 -3.54 9.13 -7.55
CA GLY A 164 -4.28 7.87 -7.66
C GLY A 164 -5.49 7.82 -6.71
N VAL A 165 -5.30 8.15 -5.44
CA VAL A 165 -6.36 8.17 -4.42
C VAL A 165 -7.44 9.21 -4.75
N MET A 166 -7.05 10.41 -5.15
CA MET A 166 -7.98 11.48 -5.51
C MET A 166 -8.81 11.11 -6.74
N CYS A 167 -8.19 10.53 -7.78
CA CYS A 167 -8.93 9.99 -8.93
C CYS A 167 -10.00 9.00 -8.49
N ILE A 168 -9.64 8.02 -7.65
CA ILE A 168 -10.60 7.02 -7.15
C ILE A 168 -11.76 7.69 -6.40
N LEU A 169 -11.47 8.58 -5.46
CA LEU A 169 -12.48 9.20 -4.59
C LEU A 169 -13.42 10.16 -5.35
N VAL A 170 -12.86 10.99 -6.24
CA VAL A 170 -13.64 11.95 -7.04
C VAL A 170 -14.61 11.20 -7.94
N ILE A 171 -14.16 10.14 -8.59
CA ILE A 171 -15.00 9.37 -9.52
C ILE A 171 -16.05 8.55 -8.78
N GLU A 172 -15.70 7.94 -7.64
CA GLU A 172 -16.72 7.28 -6.82
C GLU A 172 -17.80 8.26 -6.37
N ARG A 173 -17.44 9.50 -6.01
CA ARG A 173 -18.43 10.53 -5.67
C ARG A 173 -19.31 10.90 -6.85
N LEU A 174 -18.76 10.99 -8.06
CA LEU A 174 -19.54 11.25 -9.29
C LEU A 174 -20.48 10.08 -9.61
N MET A 175 -19.99 8.84 -9.54
CA MET A 175 -20.79 7.64 -9.75
C MET A 175 -21.94 7.51 -8.74
N MET A 176 -21.68 7.85 -7.47
CA MET A 176 -22.71 7.88 -6.43
C MET A 176 -23.78 8.95 -6.71
N LYS A 177 -23.36 10.16 -7.08
CA LYS A 177 -24.29 11.24 -7.46
C LYS A 177 -25.17 10.86 -8.65
N LYS A 178 -24.62 10.08 -9.60
CA LYS A 178 -25.33 9.59 -10.78
C LYS A 178 -26.16 8.32 -10.53
N GLY A 179 -26.14 7.78 -9.31
CA GLY A 179 -26.84 6.53 -8.95
C GLY A 179 -26.26 5.26 -9.59
N ILE A 180 -25.05 5.33 -10.17
CA ILE A 180 -24.37 4.21 -10.84
C ILE A 180 -23.71 3.28 -9.82
N LEU A 181 -23.26 3.85 -8.69
CA LEU A 181 -22.59 3.11 -7.62
C LEU A 181 -23.29 3.40 -6.30
N LYS A 182 -23.60 2.36 -5.54
CA LYS A 182 -24.09 2.43 -4.18
C LYS A 182 -23.18 1.58 -3.30
N TYR A 183 -22.72 2.15 -2.19
CA TYR A 183 -21.98 1.35 -1.21
C TYR A 183 -22.91 0.30 -0.59
N ILE A 184 -22.36 -0.90 -0.42
CA ILE A 184 -22.96 -2.02 0.34
C ILE A 184 -22.35 -2.01 1.74
#